data_AF-A0A1M7EZE8-F1
#
_entry.id   AF-A0A1M7EZE8-F1
#
_cell.length_a   1.000
_cell.length_b   1.000
_cell.length_c   1.000
_cell.angle_alpha   90.00
_cell.angle_beta   90.00
_cell.angle_gamma   90.00
#
_symmetry.space_group_name_H-M   'P 1'
#
loop_
_entity.id
_entity.type
_entity.pdbx_description
1 polymer ?
#
loop_
_entity_poly.entity_id
_entity_poly.type
_entity_poly.pdbx_seq_one_letter_code
_entity_poly.pdbx_strand_id
1 'polypeptide(L)'
;MFKFDKGTMPYHITNLVFYLFTLAVLGFIYYYAFLPPILEVTTADFFANFGIGEAVGIFFFLIVIIIPLMVLYGAIYHLYKIITFNRKKDTVAE
;
A
#
# COMPACT_ATOMS: atom_id res chain seq x y z
N MET A 1 -11.14 -3.43 -16.16
CA MET A 1 -11.29 -2.17 -15.39
C MET A 1 -12.64 -1.58 -15.75
N PHE A 2 -13.64 -1.69 -14.88
CA PHE A 2 -14.89 -0.97 -15.08
C PHE A 2 -14.55 0.52 -15.16
N LYS A 3 -14.76 1.13 -16.34
CA LYS A 3 -14.49 2.54 -16.57
C LYS A 3 -15.61 3.35 -15.92
N PHE A 4 -15.56 3.48 -14.60
CA PHE A 4 -16.39 4.44 -13.90
C PHE A 4 -15.76 5.82 -14.05
N ASP A 5 -16.60 6.83 -14.22
CA ASP A 5 -16.14 8.22 -14.30
C ASP A 5 -15.41 8.60 -13.02
N LYS A 6 -14.25 9.25 -13.18
CA LYS A 6 -13.41 9.66 -12.06
C LYS A 6 -14.20 10.57 -11.13
N GLY A 7 -14.10 10.31 -9.82
CA GLY A 7 -14.78 11.11 -8.80
C GLY A 7 -16.23 10.69 -8.52
N THR A 8 -16.75 9.67 -9.21
CA THR A 8 -18.07 9.08 -8.86
C THR A 8 -17.96 8.13 -7.67
N MET A 9 -19.08 7.88 -7.00
CA MET A 9 -19.12 6.91 -5.89
C MET A 9 -18.71 5.48 -6.33
N PRO A 10 -19.20 4.94 -7.47
CA PRO A 10 -18.74 3.65 -7.98
C PRO A 10 -17.24 3.61 -8.25
N TYR A 11 -16.65 4.70 -8.78
CA TYR A 11 -15.20 4.81 -8.95
C TYR A 11 -14.45 4.66 -7.62
N HIS A 12 -14.89 5.34 -6.55
CA HIS A 12 -14.19 5.22 -5.27
C HIS A 12 -14.38 3.85 -4.62
N ILE A 13 -15.56 3.24 -4.72
CA ILE A 13 -15.83 1.90 -4.18
C ILE A 13 -14.98 0.83 -4.88
N THR A 14 -14.99 0.80 -6.22
CA THR A 14 -14.23 -0.21 -6.97
C THR A 14 -12.74 -0.11 -6.72
N ASN A 15 -12.20 1.11 -6.64
CA ASN A 15 -10.79 1.31 -6.31
C ASN A 15 -10.48 0.94 -4.85
N LEU A 16 -11.35 1.27 -3.89
CA LEU A 16 -11.16 0.85 -2.49
C LEU A 16 -11.05 -0.68 -2.39
N VAL A 17 -11.97 -1.41 -3.02
CA VAL A 17 -11.94 -2.88 -3.04
C VAL A 17 -10.64 -3.39 -3.68
N PHE A 18 -10.20 -2.79 -4.78
CA PHE A 18 -8.93 -3.14 -5.41
C PHE A 18 -7.72 -2.91 -4.49
N TYR A 19 -7.63 -1.76 -3.82
CA TYR A 19 -6.53 -1.47 -2.90
C TYR A 19 -6.55 -2.39 -1.67
N LEU A 20 -7.72 -2.69 -1.11
CA LEU A 20 -7.84 -3.65 0.00
C LEU A 20 -7.42 -5.06 -0.40
N PHE A 21 -7.86 -5.53 -1.58
CA PHE A 21 -7.44 -6.82 -2.11
C PHE A 21 -5.93 -6.87 -2.34
N THR A 22 -5.37 -5.82 -2.95
CA THR A 22 -3.92 -5.69 -3.17
C THR A 22 -3.16 -5.70 -1.85
N LEU A 23 -3.65 -4.98 -0.84
CA LEU A 23 -3.03 -4.95 0.49
C LEU A 23 -3.04 -6.33 1.15
N ALA A 24 -4.13 -7.08 1.01
CA ALA A 24 -4.21 -8.46 1.52
C ALA A 24 -3.20 -9.38 0.81
N VAL A 25 -3.11 -9.31 -0.53
CA VAL A 25 -2.13 -10.09 -1.30
C VAL A 25 -0.70 -9.70 -0.92
N LEU A 26 -0.39 -8.41 -0.82
CA LEU A 26 0.91 -7.93 -0.36
C LEU A 26 1.21 -8.41 1.06
N GLY A 27 0.22 -8.41 1.96
CA GLY A 27 0.36 -8.96 3.31
C GLY A 27 0.74 -10.43 3.31
N PHE A 28 0.11 -11.24 2.46
CA PHE A 28 0.49 -12.65 2.30
C PHE A 28 1.89 -12.82 1.73
N ILE A 29 2.26 -12.05 0.71
CA ILE A 29 3.62 -12.07 0.16
C ILE A 29 4.63 -11.70 1.25
N TYR A 30 4.35 -10.66 2.04
CA TYR A 30 5.22 -10.22 3.12
C TYR A 30 5.39 -11.31 4.18
N TYR A 31 4.29 -11.91 4.61
CA TYR A 31 4.30 -12.95 5.63
C TYR A 31 5.04 -14.22 5.19
N TYR A 32 4.82 -14.68 3.95
CA TYR A 32 5.38 -15.96 3.50
C TYR A 32 6.75 -15.83 2.83
N ALA A 33 7.03 -14.75 2.10
CA ALA A 33 8.26 -14.60 1.34
C ALA A 33 9.31 -13.73 2.04
N PHE A 34 8.90 -12.71 2.81
CA PHE A 34 9.82 -11.72 3.38
C PHE A 34 10.03 -11.87 4.88
N LEU A 35 9.03 -12.30 5.65
CA LEU A 35 9.16 -12.46 7.09
C LEU A 35 10.22 -13.50 7.49
N PRO A 36 10.31 -14.71 6.89
CA PRO A 36 11.31 -15.70 7.30
C PRO A 36 12.76 -15.18 7.14
N PRO A 37 13.16 -14.60 5.99
CA PRO A 37 14.48 -13.98 5.85
C PRO A 37 14.74 -12.85 6.87
N ILE A 38 13.72 -12.03 7.18
CA ILE A 38 13.87 -10.94 8.17
C ILE A 38 14.16 -11.50 9.57
N LEU A 39 13.54 -12.63 9.93
CA LEU A 39 13.71 -13.26 11.25
C LEU A 39 15.03 -14.02 11.38
N GLU A 40 15.56 -14.54 10.27
CA GLU A 40 16.82 -15.29 10.22
C GLU A 40 18.06 -14.38 10.25
N VAL A 41 17.94 -13.12 9.85
CA VAL A 41 19.08 -12.17 9.85
C VAL A 41 19.23 -11.53 11.23
N THR A 42 20.21 -12.00 12.01
CA THR A 42 20.70 -11.33 13.21
C THR A 42 21.33 -9.99 12.82
N THR A 43 20.82 -8.89 13.37
CA THR A 43 21.24 -7.51 13.01
C THR A 43 22.75 -7.28 13.13
N ALA A 44 23.45 -8.03 13.99
CA ALA A 44 24.89 -7.90 14.19
C ALA A 44 25.74 -8.34 12.99
N ASP A 45 25.38 -9.43 12.29
CA ASP A 45 26.17 -9.95 11.15
C ASP A 45 25.91 -9.18 9.85
N PHE A 46 24.73 -8.57 9.74
CA PHE A 46 24.32 -7.75 8.58
C PHE A 46 25.09 -6.41 8.50
N PHE A 47 25.38 -5.77 9.65
CA PHE A 47 26.14 -4.52 9.66
C PHE A 47 27.67 -4.75 9.66
N ALA A 48 28.14 -5.93 10.06
CA ALA A 48 29.57 -6.27 10.10
C ALA A 48 30.17 -6.54 8.71
N ASN A 49 29.36 -6.96 7.73
CA ASN A 49 29.82 -7.33 6.37
C ASN A 49 29.43 -6.32 5.27
N PHE A 50 28.90 -5.15 5.65
CA PHE A 50 28.27 -4.18 4.76
C PHE A 50 29.09 -3.81 3.51
N GLY A 51 28.72 -4.40 2.37
CA GLY A 51 29.26 -4.18 1.03
C GLY A 51 28.17 -3.87 -0.02
N ILE A 52 28.50 -4.06 -1.30
CA ILE A 52 27.59 -3.75 -2.43
C ILE A 52 26.32 -4.63 -2.40
N GLY A 53 26.44 -5.87 -1.93
CA GLY A 53 25.31 -6.79 -1.77
C GLY A 53 24.31 -6.31 -0.70
N GLU A 54 24.80 -5.88 0.46
CA GLU A 54 23.98 -5.32 1.54
C GLU A 54 23.30 -4.01 1.14
N ALA A 55 23.98 -3.14 0.40
CA ALA A 55 23.40 -1.90 -0.11
C ALA A 55 22.20 -2.16 -1.04
N VAL A 56 22.33 -3.11 -1.98
CA VAL A 56 21.22 -3.54 -2.86
C VAL A 56 20.07 -4.15 -2.04
N GLY A 57 20.39 -4.93 -1.00
CA GLY A 57 19.42 -5.47 -0.05
C GLY A 57 18.60 -4.38 0.65
N ILE A 58 19.23 -3.28 1.08
CA ILE A 58 18.54 -2.17 1.75
C ILE A 58 17.59 -1.43 0.80
N PHE A 59 18.03 -1.12 -0.42
CA PHE A 59 17.15 -0.49 -1.42
C PHE A 59 15.96 -1.40 -1.74
N PHE A 60 16.19 -2.70 -1.84
CA PHE A 60 15.11 -3.67 -2.02
C PHE A 60 14.14 -3.67 -0.84
N PHE A 61 14.63 -3.69 0.41
CA PHE A 61 13.80 -3.61 1.61
C PHE A 61 12.99 -2.31 1.69
N LEU A 62 13.57 -1.18 1.31
CA LEU A 62 12.87 0.10 1.22
C LEU A 62 11.70 0.02 0.24
N ILE A 63 11.90 -0.56 -0.94
CA ILE A 63 10.82 -0.77 -1.93
C ILE A 63 9.73 -1.67 -1.35
N VAL A 64 10.13 -2.77 -0.71
CA VAL A 64 9.23 -3.76 -0.09
C VAL A 64 8.38 -3.14 1.03
N ILE A 65 8.87 -2.10 1.71
CA ILE A 65 8.11 -1.32 2.72
C ILE A 65 7.26 -0.21 2.08
N ILE A 66 7.82 0.54 1.12
CA ILE A 66 7.17 1.69 0.48
C ILE A 66 5.91 1.25 -0.29
N ILE A 67 5.97 0.13 -1.01
CA ILE A 67 4.84 -0.33 -1.83
C ILE A 67 3.58 -0.57 -0.98
N PRO A 68 3.60 -1.36 0.12
CA PRO A 68 2.45 -1.50 1.02
C PRO A 68 1.92 -0.17 1.55
N LEU A 69 2.80 0.78 1.91
CA LEU A 69 2.40 2.10 2.39
C LEU A 69 1.67 2.91 1.31
N MET A 70 2.13 2.85 0.07
CA MET A 70 1.47 3.50 -1.06
C MET A 70 0.09 2.89 -1.35
N VAL A 71 -0.04 1.56 -1.27
CA VAL A 71 -1.33 0.86 -1.43
C VAL A 71 -2.28 1.23 -0.30
N LEU A 72 -1.79 1.27 0.95
CA LEU A 72 -2.55 1.70 2.12
C LEU A 72 -3.04 3.14 1.97
N TYR A 73 -2.18 4.05 1.50
CA TYR A 73 -2.56 5.42 1.20
C TYR A 73 -3.71 5.48 0.17
N GLY A 74 -3.63 4.69 -0.90
CA GLY A 74 -4.70 4.55 -1.89
C GLY A 74 -6.02 4.09 -1.27
N ALA A 75 -5.98 3.05 -0.43
CA ALA A 75 -7.16 2.57 0.30
C ALA A 75 -7.77 3.68 1.18
N ILE A 76 -6.94 4.37 1.98
CA ILE A 76 -7.38 5.45 2.87
C ILE A 76 -8.00 6.60 2.06
N TYR A 77 -7.37 7.01 0.96
CA TYR A 77 -7.88 8.07 0.09
C TYR A 77 -9.28 7.75 -0.44
N HIS A 78 -9.47 6.54 -0.97
CA HIS A 78 -10.77 6.13 -1.51
C HIS A 78 -11.82 5.95 -0.42
N LEU A 79 -11.45 5.41 0.75
CA LEU A 79 -12.33 5.32 1.91
C LEU A 79 -12.76 6.70 2.41
N TYR A 80 -11.82 7.64 2.53
CA TYR A 80 -12.12 9.02 2.91
C TYR A 80 -13.10 9.67 1.93
N LYS A 81 -12.88 9.49 0.62
CA LYS A 81 -13.77 10.02 -0.42
C LYS A 81 -15.19 9.43 -0.37
N ILE A 82 -15.32 8.14 -0.06
CA ILE A 82 -16.62 7.46 0.15
C ILE A 82 -17.33 8.07 1.35
N ILE A 83 -16.65 8.21 2.49
CA ILE A 83 -17.24 8.73 3.74
C ILE A 83 -17.62 10.20 3.60
N THR A 84 -16.86 10.98 2.83
CA THR A 84 -17.09 12.42 2.62
C THR A 84 -17.93 12.75 1.38
N PHE A 85 -18.39 11.76 0.61
CA PHE A 85 -19.03 11.95 -0.69
C PHE A 85 -20.26 12.86 -0.66
N ASN A 86 -21.13 12.72 0.36
CA ASN A 86 -22.34 13.53 0.50
C ASN A 86 -22.14 14.83 1.30
N ARG A 87 -21.00 15.00 1.99
CA ARG A 87 -20.72 16.24 2.76
C ARG A 87 -20.43 17.46 1.86
N LYS A 88 -20.29 17.25 0.55
CA LYS A 88 -20.16 18.32 -0.45
C LYS A 88 -21.46 18.67 -1.19
N LYS A 89 -22.59 17.99 -0.92
CA LYS A 89 -23.87 18.33 -1.55
C LYS A 89 -24.57 19.54 -0.92
N ASP A 90 -24.13 20.00 0.25
CA ASP A 90 -24.73 21.14 0.94
C ASP A 90 -24.13 22.51 0.53
N THR A 91 -23.36 22.58 -0.56
CA THR A 91 -22.79 23.84 -1.08
C THR A 91 -22.97 24.05 -2.59
N VAL A 92 -24.11 23.62 -3.14
CA VAL A 92 -24.63 24.24 -4.37
C VAL A 92 -26.08 24.63 -4.12
N ALA A 93 -26.23 25.81 -3.50
CA ALA A 93 -27.37 26.66 -3.77
C ALA A 93 -27.10 27.31 -5.14
N GLU A 94 -27.77 26.81 -6.17
CA GLU A 94 -28.19 27.54 -7.37
C GLU A 94 -29.47 26.89 -7.89
#